data_AF-A0A5J4VHE5-F1
#
_entry.id   AF-A0A5J4VHE5-F1
#
_cell.length_a   1.000
_cell.length_b   1.000
_cell.length_c   1.000
_cell.angle_alpha   90.00
_cell.angle_beta   90.00
_cell.angle_gamma   90.00
#
_symmetry.space_group_name_H-M   'P 1'
#
loop_
_entity.id
_entity.type
_entity.pdbx_description
1 polymer ?
#
loop_
_entity_poly.entity_id
_entity_poly.type
_entity_poly.pdbx_seq_one_letter_code
_entity_poly.pdbx_strand_id
1 'polypeptide(L)'
;MAACANAIKYASAYKDFDINANYPPIQDKSNKFILYPSYWKYKVDGYKFQDQIKHRDSSKNVSINDFDYFKQLFDSSACAICGDKFTFNDRPTLDRLNNDLPHTKENVQP
;
A
#
# COMPACT_ATOMS: atom_id res chain seq x y z
N MET A 1 -24.76 -17.05 -17.26
CA MET A 1 -25.37 -17.50 -15.99
C MET A 1 -24.35 -18.03 -14.96
N ALA A 2 -23.04 -17.73 -15.10
CA ALA A 2 -21.99 -18.19 -14.18
C ALA A 2 -21.68 -17.22 -13.04
N ALA A 3 -21.92 -15.91 -13.24
CA ALA A 3 -21.66 -14.88 -12.23
C ALA A 3 -22.50 -15.08 -10.96
N CYS A 4 -23.77 -15.49 -11.11
CA CYS A 4 -24.69 -15.70 -9.99
C CYS A 4 -24.32 -16.94 -9.15
N ALA A 5 -23.89 -18.03 -9.80
CA ALA A 5 -23.50 -19.25 -9.10
C ALA A 5 -22.24 -19.07 -8.25
N ASN A 6 -21.29 -18.27 -8.72
CA ASN A 6 -20.08 -17.96 -7.94
C ASN A 6 -20.39 -17.03 -6.76
N ALA A 7 -21.23 -16.00 -6.94
CA ALA A 7 -21.65 -15.12 -5.87
C ALA A 7 -22.34 -15.87 -4.70
N ILE A 8 -23.20 -16.86 -5.02
CA ILE A 8 -23.86 -17.70 -4.01
C ILE A 8 -22.84 -18.56 -3.23
N LYS A 9 -21.81 -19.09 -3.91
CA LYS A 9 -20.75 -19.87 -3.26
C LYS A 9 -19.93 -19.02 -2.28
N TYR A 10 -19.53 -17.81 -2.69
CA TYR A 10 -18.83 -16.89 -1.80
C TYR A 10 -19.71 -16.49 -0.62
N ALA A 11 -20.97 -16.09 -0.87
CA ALA A 11 -21.90 -15.73 0.20
C ALA A 11 -22.11 -16.88 1.21
N SER A 12 -22.17 -18.13 0.73
CA SER A 12 -22.29 -19.31 1.58
C SER A 12 -21.01 -19.57 2.39
N ALA A 13 -19.83 -19.39 1.79
CA ALA A 13 -18.54 -19.60 2.47
C ALA A 13 -18.25 -18.54 3.54
N TYR A 14 -18.75 -17.31 3.37
CA TYR A 14 -18.62 -16.23 4.34
C TYR A 14 -19.81 -16.09 5.28
N LYS A 15 -20.83 -16.95 5.18
CA LYS A 15 -22.06 -16.85 5.97
C LYS A 15 -21.79 -16.86 7.48
N ASP A 16 -20.80 -17.64 7.90
CA ASP A 16 -20.41 -17.80 9.30
C ASP A 16 -19.05 -17.13 9.60
N PHE A 17 -18.54 -16.28 8.69
CA PHE A 17 -17.29 -15.57 8.89
C PHE A 17 -17.51 -14.33 9.77
N ASP A 18 -16.95 -14.35 10.97
CA ASP A 18 -16.88 -13.19 11.85
C ASP A 18 -15.43 -12.70 11.89
N ILE A 19 -15.19 -11.53 11.30
CA ILE A 19 -13.85 -10.94 11.26
C ILE A 19 -13.24 -10.79 12.66
N ASN A 20 -14.04 -10.49 13.69
CA ASN A 20 -13.54 -10.26 15.04
C ASN A 20 -13.25 -11.58 15.79
N ALA A 21 -13.98 -12.65 15.47
CA ALA A 21 -13.75 -13.97 16.06
C ALA A 21 -12.66 -14.76 15.31
N ASN A 22 -12.60 -14.62 13.99
CA ASN A 22 -11.70 -15.38 13.12
C ASN A 22 -10.35 -14.67 12.91
N TYR A 23 -10.32 -13.33 13.02
CA TYR A 23 -9.11 -12.51 12.92
C TYR A 23 -9.05 -11.54 14.12
N PRO A 24 -8.62 -12.04 15.29
CA PRO A 24 -8.46 -11.17 16.45
C PRO A 24 -7.48 -10.03 16.12
N PRO A 25 -7.69 -8.80 16.65
CA PRO A 25 -6.80 -7.68 16.42
C PRO A 25 -5.37 -8.04 16.81
N ILE A 26 -4.46 -8.04 15.84
CA ILE A 26 -3.04 -8.23 16.10
C ILE A 26 -2.51 -6.88 16.56
N GLN A 27 -2.17 -6.77 17.84
CA GLN A 27 -1.42 -5.63 18.33
C GLN A 27 0.02 -5.76 17.89
N ASP A 28 0.40 -5.04 16.84
CA ASP A 28 1.80 -4.95 16.49
C ASP A 28 2.56 -4.13 17.55
N LYS A 29 3.57 -4.77 18.14
CA LYS A 29 4.44 -4.18 19.16
C LYS A 29 5.76 -3.68 18.59
N SER A 30 5.94 -3.76 17.26
CA SER A 30 7.16 -3.28 16.63
C SER A 30 7.25 -1.76 16.69
N ASN A 31 8.49 -1.26 16.65
CA ASN A 31 8.74 0.17 16.71
C ASN A 31 8.12 0.88 15.51
N LYS A 32 7.81 2.17 15.69
CA LYS A 32 7.39 3.06 14.60
C LYS A 32 8.37 2.95 13.42
N PHE A 33 7.82 2.85 12.21
CA PHE A 33 8.61 2.80 11.01
C PHE A 33 9.39 4.10 10.81
N ILE A 34 10.65 3.99 10.38
CA ILE A 34 11.47 5.12 9.95
C ILE A 34 12.00 4.82 8.56
N LEU A 35 11.72 5.71 7.61
CA LEU A 35 12.22 5.58 6.25
C LEU A 35 13.73 5.85 6.21
N TYR A 36 14.49 4.89 5.67
CA TYR A 36 15.93 5.01 5.47
C TYR A 36 16.31 5.07 3.97
N PRO A 37 17.39 5.76 3.58
CA PRO A 37 17.67 6.06 2.18
C PRO A 37 17.79 4.83 1.26
N SER A 38 18.39 3.74 1.73
CA SER A 38 18.53 2.52 0.93
C SER A 38 17.18 1.81 0.71
N TYR A 39 16.27 1.83 1.69
CA TYR A 39 14.90 1.37 1.49
C TYR A 39 14.16 2.21 0.47
N TRP A 40 14.26 3.54 0.59
CA TRP A 40 13.61 4.45 -0.35
C TRP A 40 14.06 4.21 -1.78
N LYS A 41 15.37 4.06 -2.01
CA LYS A 41 15.92 3.69 -3.31
C LYS A 41 15.32 2.39 -3.83
N TYR A 42 15.31 1.33 -3.00
CA TYR A 42 14.71 0.05 -3.37
C TYR A 42 13.23 0.19 -3.76
N LYS A 43 12.47 1.00 -3.04
CA LYS A 43 11.05 1.28 -3.33
C LYS A 43 10.88 2.05 -4.64
N VAL A 44 11.64 3.13 -4.85
CA VAL A 44 11.63 3.93 -6.08
C VAL A 44 11.90 3.04 -7.31
N ASP A 45 12.92 2.18 -7.25
CA ASP A 45 13.24 1.25 -8.33
C ASP A 45 12.09 0.27 -8.59
N GLY A 46 11.47 -0.24 -7.52
CA GLY A 46 10.28 -1.11 -7.60
C GLY A 46 9.07 -0.44 -8.24
N TYR A 47 8.75 0.80 -7.86
CA TYR A 47 7.61 1.54 -8.44
C TYR A 47 7.83 1.82 -9.93
N LYS A 48 9.04 2.21 -10.31
CA LYS A 48 9.41 2.40 -11.71
C LYS A 48 9.23 1.12 -12.52
N PHE A 49 9.69 -0.01 -12.01
CA PHE A 49 9.54 -1.30 -12.68
C PHE A 49 8.06 -1.70 -12.86
N GLN A 50 7.24 -1.49 -11.82
CA GLN A 50 5.80 -1.75 -11.90
C GLN A 50 5.10 -0.92 -12.97
N ASP A 51 5.41 0.37 -13.05
CA ASP A 51 4.82 1.27 -14.04
C ASP A 51 5.28 0.94 -15.46
N GLN A 52 6.56 0.54 -15.63
CA GLN A 52 7.08 0.07 -16.91
C GLN A 52 6.38 -1.20 -17.40
N ILE A 53 6.15 -2.19 -16.52
CA ILE A 53 5.40 -3.42 -16.86
C ILE A 53 3.99 -3.09 -17.35
N LYS A 54 3.38 -2.02 -16.81
CA LYS A 54 2.04 -1.57 -17.17
C LYS A 54 2.04 -0.52 -18.28
N HIS A 55 3.18 -0.31 -18.95
CA HIS A 55 3.35 0.67 -20.03
C HIS A 55 2.93 2.10 -19.66
N ARG A 56 3.06 2.47 -18.38
CA ARG A 56 2.82 3.85 -17.93
C ARG A 56 4.06 4.71 -18.16
N ASP A 57 3.83 5.99 -18.40
CA ASP A 57 4.92 6.96 -18.49
C ASP A 57 5.59 7.14 -17.12
N SER A 58 6.74 6.48 -16.92
CA SER A 58 7.50 6.54 -15.68
C SER A 58 8.48 7.72 -15.59
N SER A 59 8.45 8.65 -16.56
CA SER A 59 9.36 9.81 -16.59
C SER A 59 9.18 10.73 -15.38
N LYS A 60 7.97 10.76 -14.81
CA LYS A 60 7.58 11.58 -13.65
C LYS A 60 7.34 10.76 -12.38
N ASN A 61 7.86 9.54 -12.31
CA ASN A 61 7.76 8.76 -11.08
C ASN A 61 8.45 9.48 -9.91
N VAL A 62 8.04 9.11 -8.69
CA VAL A 62 8.79 9.39 -7.48
C VAL A 62 10.26 9.00 -7.66
N SER A 63 11.14 9.82 -7.10
CA SER A 63 12.58 9.72 -7.29
C SER A 63 13.32 9.65 -5.95
N ILE A 64 14.60 9.28 -6.00
CA ILE A 64 15.47 9.25 -4.81
C ILE A 64 15.52 10.63 -4.14
N ASN A 65 15.41 11.73 -4.91
CA ASN A 65 15.45 13.10 -4.39
C ASN A 65 14.22 13.46 -3.56
N ASP A 66 13.15 12.66 -3.62
CA ASP A 66 11.92 12.89 -2.86
C ASP A 66 11.96 12.27 -1.46
N PHE A 67 13.13 11.78 -1.04
CA PHE A 67 13.33 11.07 0.23
C PHE A 67 12.79 11.84 1.43
N ASP A 68 13.17 13.10 1.60
CA ASP A 68 12.78 13.88 2.79
C ASP A 68 11.27 14.12 2.84
N TYR A 69 10.66 14.36 1.68
CA TYR A 69 9.22 14.50 1.54
C TYR A 69 8.50 13.22 2.00
N PHE A 70 8.89 12.06 1.45
CA PHE A 70 8.24 10.79 1.79
C PHE A 70 8.57 10.31 3.20
N LYS A 71 9.74 10.64 3.73
CA LYS A 71 10.08 10.40 5.13
C LYS A 71 9.13 11.15 6.06
N GLN A 72 8.88 12.43 5.80
CA GLN A 72 7.93 13.24 6.58
C GLN A 72 6.49 12.76 6.37
N LEU A 73 6.13 12.38 5.14
CA LEU A 73 4.81 11.83 4.83
C LEU A 73 4.54 10.57 5.67
N PHE A 74 5.41 9.56 5.62
CA PHE A 74 5.22 8.33 6.40
C PHE A 74 5.26 8.56 7.91
N ASP A 75 6.00 9.57 8.39
CA ASP A 75 6.07 9.89 9.82
C ASP A 75 4.75 10.51 10.36
N SER A 76 4.10 11.33 9.55
CA SER A 76 2.88 12.07 9.91
C SER A 76 1.58 11.34 9.53
N SER A 77 1.62 10.49 8.53
CA SER A 77 0.47 9.75 8.01
C SER A 77 0.15 8.47 8.82
N ALA A 78 -0.84 7.75 8.33
CA ALA A 78 -1.29 6.45 8.79
C ALA A 78 -1.84 5.70 7.57
N CYS A 79 -2.03 4.39 7.69
CA CYS A 79 -2.58 3.56 6.62
C CYS A 79 -3.93 4.13 6.15
N ALA A 80 -4.08 4.37 4.84
CA ALA A 80 -5.33 4.90 4.27
C ALA A 80 -6.54 3.95 4.43
N ILE A 81 -6.30 2.66 4.68
CA ILE A 81 -7.36 1.65 4.80
C ILE A 81 -7.81 1.46 6.25
N CYS A 82 -6.88 1.27 7.19
CA CYS A 82 -7.20 0.96 8.59
C CYS A 82 -6.93 2.10 9.58
N GLY A 83 -6.18 3.13 9.19
CA GLY A 83 -5.81 4.24 10.07
C GLY A 83 -4.69 3.94 11.07
N ASP A 84 -4.09 2.75 11.03
CA ASP A 84 -2.98 2.39 11.91
C ASP A 84 -1.68 3.10 11.52
N LYS A 85 -0.82 3.30 12.53
CA LYS A 85 0.51 3.86 12.33
C LYS A 85 1.47 2.81 11.79
N PHE A 86 2.30 3.23 10.85
CA PHE A 86 3.28 2.35 10.24
C PHE A 86 4.38 1.92 11.21
N THR A 87 4.78 0.66 11.08
CA THR A 87 5.76 0.02 11.93
C THR A 87 6.77 -0.79 11.09
N PHE A 88 7.77 -1.40 11.74
CA PHE A 88 8.71 -2.25 11.01
C PHE A 88 8.10 -3.56 10.48
N ASN A 89 7.02 -4.03 11.09
CA ASN A 89 6.25 -5.18 10.62
C ASN A 89 5.18 -4.77 9.60
N ASP A 90 4.60 -3.57 9.76
CA ASP A 90 3.63 -2.97 8.84
C ASP A 90 4.23 -1.75 8.14
N ARG A 91 5.07 -2.02 7.14
CA ARG A 91 5.83 -0.99 6.43
C ARG A 91 4.94 -0.31 5.39
N PRO A 92 4.98 1.02 5.28
CA PRO A 92 4.14 1.74 4.33
C PRO A 92 4.52 1.40 2.89
N THR A 93 3.52 1.41 2.02
CA THR A 93 3.71 1.41 0.58
C THR A 93 3.25 2.75 0.00
N LEU A 94 3.25 2.87 -1.33
CA LEU A 94 2.71 4.05 -1.99
C LEU A 94 1.70 3.50 -2.99
N ASP A 95 0.44 3.59 -2.62
CA ASP A 95 -0.65 3.15 -3.45
C ASP A 95 -1.08 4.27 -4.38
N ARG A 96 -1.34 3.90 -5.64
CA ARG A 96 -1.77 4.85 -6.65
C ARG A 96 -3.22 5.26 -6.40
N LEU A 97 -3.49 6.57 -6.41
CA LEU A 97 -4.84 7.13 -6.33
C LEU A 97 -5.62 6.82 -7.61
N ASN A 98 -4.98 7.02 -8.76
CA ASN A 98 -5.46 6.58 -10.06
C ASN A 98 -4.54 5.48 -10.62
N ASN A 99 -5.11 4.31 -10.86
CA ASN A 99 -4.39 3.14 -11.34
C ASN A 99 -3.88 3.24 -12.79
N ASP A 100 -4.43 4.15 -13.59
CA ASP A 100 -3.98 4.38 -14.96
C ASP A 100 -2.78 5.32 -15.01
N LEU A 101 -2.55 6.08 -13.93
CA LEU A 101 -1.43 7.01 -13.80
C LEU A 101 -0.23 6.36 -13.08
N PRO A 102 1.01 6.81 -13.38
CA PRO A 102 2.23 6.33 -12.73
C PRO A 102 2.31 6.78 -11.26
N HIS A 103 3.29 6.27 -10.51
CA HIS A 103 3.56 6.71 -9.14
C HIS A 103 4.21 8.11 -9.12
N THR A 104 3.44 9.18 -9.38
CA THR A 104 3.89 10.57 -9.15
C THR A 104 3.56 11.01 -7.72
N LYS A 105 4.16 12.09 -7.21
CA LYS A 105 3.90 12.58 -5.84
C LYS A 105 2.44 12.93 -5.59
N GLU A 106 1.75 13.40 -6.63
CA GLU A 106 0.35 13.83 -6.59
C GLU A 106 -0.62 12.66 -6.79
N ASN A 107 -0.13 11.51 -7.23
CA ASN A 107 -0.94 10.32 -7.54
C ASN A 107 -0.69 9.17 -6.56
N VAL A 108 -0.06 9.42 -5.41
CA VAL A 108 0.21 8.36 -4.43
C VAL A 108 -0.25 8.74 -3.03
N GLN A 109 -0.64 7.72 -2.27
CA GLN A 109 -0.90 7.82 -0.84
C GLN A 109 -0.24 6.65 -0.08
N PRO A 110 0.14 6.86 1.18
CA PRO A 110 0.71 5.82 2.03
C PRO A 110 -0.32 4.84 2.61
#